data_AF-A0A6M1SYJ1-F1
#
_entry.id   AF-A0A6M1SYJ1-F1
#
_cell.length_a   1.000
_cell.length_b   1.000
_cell.length_c   1.000
_cell.angle_alpha   90.00
_cell.angle_beta   90.00
_cell.angle_gamma   90.00
#
_symmetry.space_group_name_H-M   'P 1'
#
loop_
_entity.id
_entity.type
_entity.pdbx_description
1 polymer ?
#
loop_
_entity_poly.entity_id
_entity_poly.type
_entity_poly.pdbx_seq_one_letter_code
_entity_poly.pdbx_strand_id
1 'polypeptide(L)'
;MKSRGELYQNPDAPEGPELGDEFWENAVPFENGKTSVHLKLDADVFFFFKRQGKGHITRMQDVLKAYVRAQEAKEAAARTTDEKRKAG
;
A
#
# COMPACT_ATOMS: atom_id res chain seq x y z
N MET A 1 4.22 -19.04 17.69
CA MET A 1 5.32 -19.01 16.72
C MET A 1 5.07 -20.16 15.75
N LYS A 2 4.64 -19.90 14.50
CA LYS A 2 4.54 -20.97 13.49
C LYS A 2 5.93 -21.11 12.90
N SER A 3 6.66 -22.10 13.41
CA SER A 3 8.05 -22.39 13.09
C SER A 3 8.09 -23.35 11.91
N ARG A 4 8.98 -23.07 10.94
CA ARG A 4 9.15 -23.69 9.61
C ARG A 4 8.05 -23.28 8.62
N GLY A 5 8.47 -22.88 7.42
CA GLY A 5 7.61 -22.54 6.29
C GLY A 5 6.90 -23.77 5.71
N GLU A 6 6.30 -24.59 6.58
CA GLU A 6 5.44 -25.70 6.21
C GLU A 6 4.20 -25.09 5.55
N LEU A 7 4.15 -25.18 4.22
CA LEU A 7 2.99 -24.81 3.43
C LEU A 7 1.86 -25.76 3.80
N TYR A 8 0.71 -25.21 4.18
CA TYR A 8 -0.50 -26.01 4.38
C TYR A 8 -1.00 -26.44 3.00
N GLN A 9 -0.87 -27.73 2.68
CA GLN A 9 -1.48 -28.33 1.50
C GLN A 9 -2.77 -29.02 1.91
N ASN A 10 -3.90 -28.59 1.33
CA ASN A 10 -5.18 -29.25 1.54
C ASN A 10 -5.22 -30.54 0.69
N PRO A 11 -5.30 -31.75 1.29
CA PRO A 11 -5.36 -33.00 0.54
C PRO A 11 -6.67 -33.18 -0.24
N ASP A 12 -7.75 -32.50 0.16
CA ASP A 12 -9.05 -32.52 -0.53
C ASP A 12 -9.21 -31.36 -1.54
N ALA A 13 -8.11 -30.70 -1.91
CA ALA A 13 -8.17 -29.66 -2.94
C ALA A 13 -8.50 -30.30 -4.30
N PRO A 14 -9.52 -29.81 -5.03
CA PRO A 14 -9.77 -30.28 -6.39
C PRO A 14 -8.57 -29.95 -7.28
N GLU A 15 -8.32 -30.80 -8.29
CA GLU A 15 -7.33 -30.50 -9.33
C GLU A 15 -7.71 -29.18 -10.03
N GLY A 16 -6.74 -28.28 -10.13
CA GLY A 16 -6.93 -27.00 -10.84
C GLY A 16 -7.04 -27.22 -12.35
N PRO A 17 -7.67 -26.29 -13.09
CA PRO A 17 -7.68 -26.35 -14.55
C PRO A 17 -6.25 -26.26 -15.09
N GLU A 18 -5.98 -27.01 -16.16
CA GLU A 18 -4.72 -26.91 -16.89
C GLU A 18 -4.65 -25.55 -17.59
N LEU A 19 -3.64 -24.75 -17.27
CA LEU A 19 -3.42 -23.43 -17.87
C LEU A 19 -2.45 -23.60 -19.04
N GLY A 20 -3.00 -23.72 -20.26
CA GLY A 20 -2.21 -23.83 -21.49
C GLY A 20 -1.52 -22.54 -21.91
N ASP A 21 -0.74 -22.60 -22.98
CA ASP A 21 0.11 -21.49 -23.44
C ASP A 21 -0.68 -20.19 -23.72
N GLU A 22 -1.90 -20.31 -24.26
CA GLU A 22 -2.79 -19.16 -24.54
C GLU A 22 -3.11 -18.32 -23.28
N PHE A 23 -3.17 -18.95 -22.10
CA PHE A 23 -3.39 -18.24 -20.85
C PHE A 23 -2.20 -17.33 -20.51
N TRP A 24 -0.98 -17.82 -20.72
CA TRP A 24 0.24 -17.08 -20.45
C TRP A 24 0.54 -16.02 -21.50
N GLU A 25 0.18 -16.26 -22.77
CA GLU A 25 0.29 -15.27 -23.86
C GLU A 25 -0.54 -14.01 -23.58
N ASN A 26 -1.70 -14.17 -22.91
CA ASN A 26 -2.62 -13.07 -22.60
C ASN A 26 -2.50 -12.58 -21.15
N ALA A 27 -1.54 -13.08 -20.37
CA ALA A 27 -1.38 -12.68 -18.98
C ALA A 27 -0.90 -11.23 -18.89
N VAL A 28 -1.69 -10.38 -18.22
CA VAL A 28 -1.31 -8.98 -17.96
C VAL A 28 -0.48 -8.92 -16.67
N PRO A 29 0.74 -8.35 -16.69
CA PRO A 29 1.52 -8.13 -15.49
C PRO A 29 0.74 -7.27 -14.50
N PHE A 30 0.45 -7.82 -13.33
CA PHE A 30 -0.08 -7.02 -12.24
C PHE A 30 1.06 -6.26 -11.57
N GLU A 31 1.23 -4.99 -11.91
CA GLU A 31 2.11 -4.12 -11.14
C GLU A 31 1.43 -3.76 -9.82
N ASN A 32 1.93 -4.37 -8.75
CA ASN A 32 1.69 -3.92 -7.40
C ASN A 32 2.21 -2.48 -7.28
N GLY A 33 1.32 -1.49 -7.33
CA GLY A 33 1.64 -0.04 -7.24
C GLY A 33 2.22 0.42 -5.90
N LYS A 34 2.92 -0.45 -5.17
CA LYS A 34 3.64 -0.14 -3.93
C LYS A 34 5.12 -0.05 -4.24
N THR A 35 5.67 1.15 -4.15
CA THR A 35 7.12 1.35 -4.19
C THR A 35 7.75 0.96 -2.86
N SER A 36 8.74 0.06 -2.89
CA SER A 36 9.55 -0.26 -1.72
C SER A 36 10.58 0.85 -1.49
N VAL A 37 10.58 1.45 -0.31
CA VAL A 37 11.50 2.53 0.06
C VAL A 37 12.12 2.25 1.43
N HIS A 38 13.37 2.65 1.61
CA HIS A 38 14.03 2.60 2.92
C HIS A 38 13.86 3.94 3.63
N LEU A 39 12.85 4.03 4.51
CA LEU A 39 12.52 5.24 5.26
C LEU A 39 13.12 5.18 6.67
N LYS A 40 13.87 6.20 7.06
CA LYS A 40 14.29 6.40 8.46
C LYS A 40 13.16 7.09 9.22
N LEU A 41 12.81 6.54 10.38
CA LEU A 41 11.81 7.07 11.30
C LEU A 41 12.46 7.28 12.67
N ASP A 42 11.99 8.30 13.38
CA ASP A 42 12.33 8.44 14.79
C ASP A 42 11.81 7.24 15.59
N ALA A 43 12.57 6.87 16.61
CA ALA A 43 12.33 5.64 17.36
C ALA A 43 10.95 5.67 18.06
N ASP A 44 10.58 6.80 18.64
CA ASP A 44 9.31 7.02 19.33
C ASP A 44 8.10 6.85 18.38
N VAL A 45 8.18 7.42 17.18
CA VAL A 45 7.17 7.25 16.12
C VAL A 45 7.04 5.78 15.75
N PHE A 46 8.15 5.11 15.47
CA PHE A 46 8.12 3.71 15.10
C PHE A 46 7.53 2.83 16.21
N PHE A 47 7.95 3.02 17.46
CA PHE A 47 7.46 2.24 18.59
C PHE A 47 5.99 2.53 18.93
N PHE A 48 5.51 3.76 18.72
CA PHE A 48 4.10 4.13 18.87
C PHE A 48 3.17 3.29 17.97
N PHE A 49 3.58 3.04 16.72
CA PHE A 49 2.81 2.18 15.81
C PHE A 49 3.06 0.71 16.11
N LYS A 50 4.32 0.31 16.36
CA LYS A 50 4.70 -1.09 16.61
C LYS A 50 3.94 -1.69 17.80
N ARG A 51 3.75 -0.95 18.89
CA ARG A 51 3.01 -1.42 20.08
C ARG A 51 1.55 -1.78 19.80
N GLN A 52 0.99 -1.35 18.66
CA GLN A 52 -0.39 -1.63 18.28
C GLN A 52 -0.57 -3.01 17.62
N GLY A 53 0.52 -3.77 17.43
CA GLY A 53 0.51 -5.16 17.01
C GLY A 53 0.57 -5.36 15.49
N LYS A 54 -0.07 -6.45 15.03
CA LYS A 54 -0.09 -6.81 13.62
C LYS A 54 -0.77 -5.71 12.79
N GLY A 55 -0.14 -5.31 11.69
CA GLY A 55 -0.64 -4.25 10.82
C GLY A 55 -0.16 -2.84 11.18
N HIS A 56 0.81 -2.68 12.08
CA HIS A 56 1.42 -1.38 12.39
C HIS A 56 1.94 -0.65 11.13
N ILE A 57 2.56 -1.38 10.19
CA ILE A 57 3.01 -0.80 8.91
C ILE A 57 1.82 -0.31 8.07
N THR A 58 0.73 -1.08 7.98
CA THR A 58 -0.49 -0.65 7.27
C THR A 58 -1.05 0.63 7.87
N ARG A 59 -1.12 0.73 9.21
CA ARG A 59 -1.58 1.94 9.90
C ARG A 59 -0.66 3.13 9.65
N MET A 60 0.66 2.93 9.67
CA MET A 60 1.61 3.98 9.27
C MET A 60 1.34 4.45 7.84
N GLN A 61 1.11 3.52 6.91
CA GLN A 61 0.82 3.84 5.52
C GLN A 61 -0.50 4.63 5.38
N ASP A 62 -1.53 4.31 6.16
CA ASP A 62 -2.80 5.03 6.11
C ASP A 62 -2.70 6.46 6.68
N VAL A 63 -1.86 6.67 7.70
CA VAL A 63 -1.53 8.02 8.19
C VAL A 63 -0.81 8.82 7.11
N LEU A 64 0.17 8.25 6.42
CA LEU A 64 0.86 8.92 5.31
C LEU A 64 -0.10 9.29 4.17
N LYS A 65 -1.02 8.40 3.80
CA LYS A 65 -2.07 8.70 2.80
C LYS A 65 -2.96 9.86 3.24
N ALA A 66 -3.38 9.89 4.51
CA ALA A 66 -4.21 10.96 5.03
C ALA A 66 -3.47 12.31 5.00
N TYR A 67 -2.19 12.31 5.35
CA TYR A 67 -1.34 13.50 5.26
C TYR A 67 -1.23 14.03 3.83
N VAL A 68 -0.94 13.16 2.86
CA VAL A 68 -0.83 13.54 1.43
C VAL A 68 -2.13 14.19 0.95
N ARG A 69 -3.28 13.55 1.17
CA ARG A 69 -4.59 14.08 0.78
C ARG A 69 -4.87 15.46 1.38
N ALA A 70 -4.50 15.64 2.65
CA ALA A 70 -4.68 16.93 3.33
C ALA A 70 -3.79 18.03 2.73
N GLN A 71 -2.58 17.70 2.27
CA GLN A 71 -1.70 18.66 1.61
C GLN A 71 -2.18 19.00 0.20
N GLU A 72 -2.57 18.01 -0.59
CA GLU A 72 -3.12 18.24 -1.94
C GLU A 72 -4.36 19.15 -1.90
N ALA A 73 -5.25 18.95 -0.92
CA ALA A 73 -6.42 19.80 -0.72
C ALA A 73 -6.02 21.26 -0.37
N LYS A 74 -5.00 21.45 0.47
CA LYS A 74 -4.48 22.79 0.80
C LYS A 74 -3.87 23.48 -0.40
N GLU A 75 -3.07 22.76 -1.20
CA GLU A 75 -2.46 23.30 -2.41
C GLU A 75 -3.52 23.70 -3.44
N ALA A 76 -4.56 22.89 -3.63
CA ALA A 76 -5.67 23.21 -4.51
C ALA A 76 -6.41 24.49 -4.06
N ALA A 77 -6.66 24.63 -2.75
CA ALA A 77 -7.27 25.82 -2.18
C ALA A 77 -6.39 27.08 -2.35
N ALA A 78 -5.06 26.94 -2.22
CA ALA A 78 -4.13 28.03 -2.45
C ALA A 78 -4.13 28.49 -3.91
N ARG A 79 -4.12 27.56 -4.88
CA ARG A 79 -4.16 27.87 -6.32
C ARG A 79 -5.45 28.62 -6.71
N THR A 80 -6.60 28.16 -6.24
CA THR A 80 -7.89 28.82 -6.51
C THR A 80 -8.00 30.22 -5.91
N THR A 81 -7.29 30.48 -4.79
CA THR A 81 -7.24 31.80 -4.16
C THR A 81 -6.35 32.78 -4.94
N ASP A 82 -5.23 32.29 -5.48
CA ASP A 82 -4.32 33.09 -6.33
C ASP A 82 -5.00 33.51 -7.65
N GLU A 83 -5.71 32.57 -8.29
CA GLU A 83 -6.46 32.83 -9.53
C GLU A 83 -7.57 33.87 -9.36
N LYS A 84 -8.32 33.80 -8.24
CA LYS A 84 -9.34 34.82 -7.92
C LYS A 84 -8.75 36.20 -7.65
N ARG A 85 -7.54 36.28 -7.08
CA ARG A 85 -6.83 37.55 -6.86
C ARG A 85 -6.29 38.17 -8.14
N LYS A 86 -5.94 37.38 -9.15
CA LYS A 86 -5.45 37.88 -10.44
C LYS A 86 -6.58 38.31 -11.39
N ALA A 87 -7.79 37.82 -11.17
CA ALA A 87 -8.95 38.08 -12.03
C ALA A 87 -9.82 39.27 -11.59
N GLY A 88 -9.50 39.94 -10.49
CA GLY A 88 -10.18 41.13 -9.97
C GLY A 88 -9.22 42.27 -9.74
#